data_AF-A0A7S0L2N6-F1
#
_entry.id   AF-A0A7S0L2N6-F1
#
_cell.length_a   1.000
_cell.length_b   1.000
_cell.length_c   1.000
_cell.angle_alpha   90.00
_cell.angle_beta   90.00
_cell.angle_gamma   90.00
#
_symmetry.space_group_name_H-M   'P 1'
#
loop_
_entity.id
_entity.type
_entity.pdbx_description
1 polymer ?
#
loop_
_entity_poly.entity_id
_entity_poly.type
_entity_poly.pdbx_seq_one_letter_code
_entity_poly.pdbx_strand_id
1 'polypeptide(L)'
;PGPAMAMWVNRSDVREALGVPSNANFFNEDNGVGFVYHLTEKNLLPFYADVAKNTNLKVLIYNGDTDPGINEMLTQDIYFNYFNSTGLGQKQRWRPWTLDGKARMGGYVTEFDAPGGGSLAYL
;
A
#
# COMPACT_ATOMS: atom_id res chain seq x y z
N PRO A 1 10.42 -13.02 -10.24
CA PRO A 1 9.60 -14.06 -9.58
C PRO A 1 10.06 -15.48 -9.95
N GLY A 2 10.01 -16.43 -9.01
CA GLY A 2 10.33 -17.85 -9.23
C GLY A 2 9.08 -18.73 -9.41
N PRO A 3 9.21 -20.01 -9.81
CA PRO A 3 8.09 -20.88 -10.16
C PRO A 3 7.34 -21.46 -8.95
N ALA A 4 7.76 -21.15 -7.71
CA ALA A 4 7.27 -21.80 -6.50
C ALA A 4 5.75 -21.70 -6.34
N MET A 5 5.16 -20.53 -6.60
CA MET A 5 3.71 -20.35 -6.56
C MET A 5 3.01 -21.27 -7.57
N ALA A 6 3.45 -21.24 -8.84
CA ALA A 6 2.86 -22.06 -9.91
C ALA A 6 2.97 -23.57 -9.61
N MET A 7 4.09 -24.01 -9.03
CA MET A 7 4.27 -25.40 -8.60
C MET A 7 3.31 -25.77 -7.47
N TRP A 8 3.14 -24.89 -6.48
CA TRP A 8 2.28 -25.15 -5.32
C TRP A 8 0.80 -25.21 -5.72
N VAL A 9 0.30 -24.24 -6.49
CA VAL A 9 -1.12 -24.18 -6.93
C VAL A 9 -1.50 -25.30 -7.91
N ASN A 10 -0.52 -25.92 -8.58
CA ASN A 10 -0.77 -27.02 -9.51
C ASN A 10 -0.81 -28.40 -8.85
N ARG A 11 -0.48 -28.51 -7.56
CA ARG A 11 -0.64 -29.80 -6.87
C ARG A 11 -2.11 -30.13 -6.69
N SER A 12 -2.49 -31.38 -6.98
CA SER A 12 -3.87 -31.84 -6.86
C SER A 12 -4.40 -31.79 -5.43
N ASP A 13 -3.56 -32.15 -4.45
CA ASP A 13 -3.92 -32.11 -3.03
C ASP A 13 -4.14 -30.68 -2.52
N VAL A 14 -3.34 -29.71 -2.99
CA VAL A 14 -3.55 -28.29 -2.72
C VAL A 14 -4.86 -27.80 -3.33
N ARG A 15 -5.15 -28.17 -4.58
CA ARG A 15 -6.41 -27.78 -5.25
C ARG A 15 -7.63 -28.37 -4.53
N GLU A 16 -7.58 -29.64 -4.15
CA GLU A 16 -8.63 -30.29 -3.38
C GLU A 16 -8.84 -29.61 -2.03
N ALA A 17 -7.77 -29.30 -1.29
CA ALA A 17 -7.85 -28.62 0.00
C ALA A 17 -8.42 -27.20 -0.10
N LEU A 18 -8.17 -26.50 -1.21
CA LEU A 18 -8.73 -25.17 -1.50
C LEU A 18 -10.15 -25.24 -2.08
N GLY A 19 -10.71 -26.42 -2.34
CA GLY A 19 -12.00 -26.60 -2.99
C GLY A 19 -12.02 -26.16 -4.46
N VAL A 20 -10.85 -26.13 -5.11
CA VAL A 20 -10.71 -25.75 -6.53
C VAL A 20 -10.81 -27.01 -7.40
N PRO A 21 -11.71 -27.04 -8.41
CA PRO A 21 -11.78 -28.16 -9.34
C PRO A 21 -10.42 -28.46 -9.98
N SER A 22 -10.05 -29.74 -10.07
CA SER A 22 -8.77 -30.14 -10.63
C SER A 22 -8.58 -29.72 -12.10
N ASN A 23 -9.69 -29.59 -12.84
CA ASN A 23 -9.74 -29.11 -14.22
C ASN A 23 -9.90 -27.57 -14.35
N ALA A 24 -9.92 -26.82 -13.24
CA ALA A 24 -9.99 -25.38 -13.30
C ALA A 24 -8.72 -24.80 -13.96
N ASN A 25 -8.92 -23.81 -14.82
CA ASN A 25 -7.83 -23.05 -15.42
C ASN A 25 -7.24 -22.11 -14.35
N PHE A 26 -5.92 -22.18 -14.16
CA PHE A 26 -5.21 -21.24 -13.29
C PHE A 26 -4.60 -20.14 -14.15
N PHE A 27 -4.87 -18.88 -13.78
CA PHE A 27 -4.29 -17.71 -14.42
C PHE A 27 -3.68 -16.82 -13.33
N ASN A 28 -2.46 -16.32 -13.58
CA ASN A 28 -1.77 -15.41 -12.66
C ASN A 28 -1.90 -13.97 -13.17
N GLU A 29 -2.61 -13.13 -12.41
CA GLU A 29 -3.00 -11.76 -12.80
C GLU A 29 -1.95 -10.69 -12.46
N ASP A 30 -0.66 -11.02 -12.48
CA ASP A 30 0.45 -10.18 -11.97
C ASP A 30 0.55 -8.77 -12.60
N ASN A 31 -0.01 -8.54 -13.81
CA ASN A 31 0.11 -7.25 -14.49
C ASN A 31 -1.06 -6.89 -15.43
N GLY A 32 -2.22 -7.52 -15.26
CA GLY A 32 -3.41 -7.24 -16.09
C GLY A 32 -3.23 -7.51 -17.59
N VAL A 33 -2.21 -8.27 -17.99
CA VAL A 33 -2.02 -8.67 -19.39
C VAL A 33 -3.23 -9.48 -19.87
N GLY A 34 -3.85 -9.03 -20.97
CA GLY A 34 -5.06 -9.64 -21.53
C GLY A 34 -6.36 -9.00 -21.06
N PHE A 35 -6.31 -8.01 -20.16
CA PHE A 35 -7.50 -7.32 -19.66
C PHE A 35 -7.73 -6.05 -20.47
N VAL A 36 -9.00 -5.73 -20.75
CA VAL A 36 -9.40 -4.41 -21.25
C VAL A 36 -9.71 -3.54 -20.03
N TYR A 37 -8.67 -3.07 -19.36
CA TYR A 37 -8.81 -2.20 -18.18
C TYR A 37 -8.78 -0.72 -18.59
N HIS A 38 -9.82 0.03 -18.20
CA HIS A 38 -9.91 1.47 -18.42
C HIS A 38 -9.77 2.20 -17.08
N LEU A 39 -8.61 2.82 -16.85
CA LEU A 39 -8.36 3.61 -15.64
C LEU A 39 -9.28 4.83 -15.59
N THR A 40 -10.17 4.87 -14.59
CA THR A 40 -11.11 5.98 -14.38
C THR A 40 -10.55 7.04 -13.43
N GLU A 41 -9.84 6.62 -12.38
CA GLU A 41 -9.29 7.50 -11.37
C GLU A 41 -7.76 7.52 -11.43
N LYS A 42 -7.21 8.64 -11.90
CA LYS A 42 -5.75 8.82 -12.03
C LYS A 42 -5.09 9.33 -10.75
N ASN A 43 -5.87 9.81 -9.80
CA ASN A 43 -5.38 10.44 -8.58
C ASN A 43 -6.30 10.15 -7.39
N LEU A 44 -5.77 9.46 -6.38
CA LEU A 44 -6.49 9.15 -5.14
C LEU A 44 -6.08 10.02 -3.94
N LEU A 45 -5.16 10.96 -4.12
CA LEU A 45 -4.76 11.89 -3.04
C LEU A 45 -5.95 12.65 -2.42
N PRO A 46 -6.94 13.15 -3.21
CA PRO A 46 -8.11 13.80 -2.62
C PRO A 46 -8.94 12.85 -1.77
N PHE A 47 -9.09 11.60 -2.19
CA PHE A 47 -9.81 10.58 -1.44
C PHE A 47 -9.14 10.29 -0.09
N TYR A 48 -7.82 10.11 -0.05
CA TYR A 48 -7.11 9.90 1.22
C TYR A 48 -7.23 11.09 2.17
N ALA A 49 -7.14 12.31 1.65
CA ALA A 49 -7.31 13.52 2.45
C ALA A 49 -8.74 13.68 2.97
N ASP A 50 -9.74 13.35 2.16
CA ASP A 50 -11.15 13.35 2.55
C ASP A 50 -11.43 12.33 3.67
N VAL A 51 -10.98 11.09 3.49
CA VAL A 51 -11.11 10.03 4.51
C VAL A 51 -10.47 10.45 5.82
N ALA A 52 -9.25 10.99 5.78
CA ALA A 52 -8.55 11.42 6.99
C ALA A 52 -9.29 12.55 7.73
N LYS A 53 -9.85 13.52 6.99
CA LYS A 53 -10.47 14.72 7.58
C LYS A 53 -11.91 14.53 8.01
N ASN A 54 -12.67 13.76 7.25
CA ASN A 54 -14.14 13.76 7.34
C ASN A 54 -14.69 12.46 7.91
N THR A 55 -13.82 11.53 8.32
CA THR A 55 -14.20 10.28 8.97
C THR A 55 -13.34 10.02 10.21
N ASN A 56 -13.70 9.00 10.98
CA ASN A 56 -12.90 8.49 12.10
C ASN A 56 -11.93 7.36 11.67
N LEU A 57 -11.76 7.14 10.37
CA LEU A 57 -10.83 6.12 9.85
C LEU A 57 -9.38 6.59 9.98
N LYS A 58 -8.49 5.59 10.02
CA LYS A 58 -7.04 5.80 10.03
C LYS A 58 -6.47 5.38 8.68
N VAL A 59 -5.66 6.24 8.09
CA VAL A 59 -5.01 6.02 6.79
C VAL A 59 -3.54 5.72 7.03
N LEU A 60 -3.07 4.60 6.47
CA LEU A 60 -1.65 4.21 6.44
C LEU A 60 -1.25 4.03 4.97
N ILE A 61 -0.29 4.83 4.52
CA ILE A 61 0.38 4.65 3.23
C ILE A 61 1.78 4.12 3.55
N TYR A 62 2.23 3.09 2.84
CA TYR A 62 3.56 2.52 3.06
C TYR A 62 4.21 2.13 1.74
N ASN A 63 5.53 2.32 1.64
CA ASN A 63 6.33 1.91 0.48
C ASN A 63 7.46 0.96 0.89
N GLY A 64 7.94 0.16 -0.06
CA GLY A 64 9.22 -0.53 0.05
C GLY A 64 10.32 0.36 -0.53
N ASP A 65 11.32 0.72 0.28
CA ASP A 65 12.37 1.69 -0.07
C ASP A 65 13.27 1.26 -1.24
N THR A 66 13.37 -0.05 -1.48
CA THR A 66 14.12 -0.61 -2.60
C THR A 66 13.27 -0.95 -3.83
N ASP A 67 11.96 -0.69 -3.84
CA ASP A 67 11.11 -0.96 -5.01
C ASP A 67 11.32 0.10 -6.11
N PRO A 68 11.82 -0.29 -7.31
CA PRO A 68 11.95 0.65 -8.42
C PRO A 68 10.63 0.89 -9.17
N GLY A 69 9.61 0.02 -9.01
CA GLY A 69 8.36 0.10 -9.75
C GLY A 69 7.48 1.27 -9.30
N ILE A 70 7.31 1.41 -7.98
CA ILE A 70 6.64 2.54 -7.35
C ILE A 70 7.59 3.15 -6.31
N ASN A 71 8.48 4.00 -6.81
CA ASN A 71 9.58 4.56 -6.02
C ASN A 71 9.09 5.41 -4.82
N GLU A 72 9.65 5.14 -3.63
CA GLU A 72 9.26 5.82 -2.39
C GLU A 72 9.54 7.32 -2.40
N MET A 73 10.67 7.78 -2.96
CA MET A 73 11.08 9.17 -2.83
C MET A 73 10.14 10.08 -3.64
N LEU A 74 9.84 9.66 -4.86
CA LEU A 74 8.88 10.39 -5.71
C LEU A 74 7.47 10.36 -5.12
N THR A 75 7.02 9.21 -4.64
CA THR A 75 5.68 9.09 -4.05
C THR A 75 5.57 9.92 -2.78
N GLN A 76 6.57 9.89 -1.90
CA GLN A 76 6.58 10.69 -0.67
C GLN A 76 6.46 12.18 -0.97
N ASP A 77 7.25 12.71 -1.91
CA ASP A 77 7.20 14.13 -2.29
C ASP A 77 5.81 14.53 -2.80
N ILE A 78 5.20 13.71 -3.66
CA ILE A 78 3.86 13.96 -4.19
C ILE A 78 2.83 14.00 -3.05
N TYR A 79 2.87 13.01 -2.14
CA TYR A 79 1.92 12.91 -1.04
C TYR A 79 2.10 14.05 -0.03
N PHE A 80 3.33 14.35 0.36
CA PHE A 80 3.63 15.38 1.36
C PHE A 80 3.23 16.77 0.86
N ASN A 81 3.55 17.08 -0.40
CA ASN A 81 3.15 18.34 -1.03
C ASN A 81 1.62 18.48 -1.06
N TYR A 82 0.92 17.43 -1.45
CA TYR A 82 -0.54 17.44 -1.48
C TYR A 82 -1.13 17.59 -0.08
N PHE A 83 -0.76 16.76 0.89
CA PHE A 83 -1.32 16.81 2.24
C PHE A 83 -1.10 18.16 2.92
N ASN A 84 0.11 18.70 2.83
CA ASN A 84 0.42 20.04 3.32
C ASN A 84 -0.48 21.11 2.66
N SER A 85 -0.67 21.04 1.34
CA SER A 85 -1.53 22.00 0.60
C SER A 85 -3.00 21.95 1.02
N THR A 86 -3.46 20.85 1.61
CA THR A 86 -4.85 20.68 2.03
C THR A 86 -5.06 20.97 3.52
N GLY A 87 -4.02 21.36 4.25
CA GLY A 87 -4.10 21.62 5.69
C GLY A 87 -3.97 20.38 6.57
N LEU A 88 -3.53 19.24 6.03
CA LEU A 88 -3.01 18.13 6.83
C LEU A 88 -1.57 18.46 7.18
N GLY A 89 -1.35 19.08 8.34
CA GLY A 89 -0.02 19.41 8.82
C GLY A 89 0.69 18.18 9.38
N GLN A 90 2.02 18.14 9.29
CA GLN A 90 2.81 17.11 9.95
C GLN A 90 2.65 17.22 11.48
N LYS A 91 2.12 16.17 12.09
CA LYS A 91 2.03 15.99 13.53
C LYS A 91 3.39 15.60 14.12
N GLN A 92 4.03 14.62 13.47
CA GLN A 92 5.37 14.15 13.83
C GLN A 92 6.25 14.16 12.60
N ARG A 93 7.43 14.75 12.75
CA ARG A 93 8.46 14.75 11.71
C ARG A 93 8.99 13.35 11.49
N TRP A 94 9.54 13.15 10.29
CA TRP A 94 10.27 11.95 9.86
C TRP A 94 11.14 11.38 10.98
N ARG A 95 10.82 10.16 11.41
CA ARG A 95 11.54 9.45 12.46
C ARG A 95 11.60 7.96 12.16
N PRO A 96 12.61 7.23 12.67
CA PRO A 96 12.63 5.79 12.53
C PRO A 96 11.46 5.16 13.29
N TRP A 97 10.95 4.05 12.77
CA TRP A 97 10.10 3.13 13.54
C TRP A 97 10.86 1.82 13.81
N THR A 98 10.60 1.25 14.97
CA THR A 98 11.25 0.02 15.46
C THR A 98 10.18 -0.87 16.08
N LEU A 99 10.34 -2.19 16.03
CA LEU A 99 9.41 -3.12 16.65
C LEU A 99 9.74 -3.39 18.13
N ASP A 100 11.00 -3.21 18.51
CA ASP A 100 11.52 -3.60 19.81
C ASP A 100 12.16 -2.44 20.59
N GLY A 101 12.01 -1.21 20.11
CA GLY A 101 12.66 -0.04 20.70
C GLY A 101 14.19 -0.05 20.58
N LYS A 102 14.77 -0.95 19.76
CA LYS A 102 16.23 -1.13 19.62
C LYS A 102 16.75 -0.57 18.30
N ALA A 103 18.02 -0.86 18.02
CA ALA A 103 18.81 -0.31 16.92
C ALA A 103 18.39 -0.75 15.50
N ARG A 104 17.54 -1.77 15.35
CA ARG A 104 17.11 -2.23 14.02
C ARG A 104 15.87 -1.44 13.59
N MET A 105 16.10 -0.49 12.69
CA MET A 105 15.04 0.30 12.08
C MET A 105 14.26 -0.56 11.11
N GLY A 106 12.93 -0.55 11.23
CA GLY A 106 12.05 -1.18 10.24
C GLY A 106 11.79 -0.27 9.03
N GLY A 107 12.06 1.03 9.19
CA GLY A 107 11.86 2.07 8.19
C GLY A 107 11.69 3.42 8.89
N TYR A 108 11.04 4.35 8.21
CA TYR A 108 10.74 5.68 8.73
C TYR A 108 9.24 5.96 8.67
N VAL A 109 8.79 6.98 9.41
CA VAL A 109 7.38 7.38 9.42
C VAL A 109 7.26 8.88 9.57
N THR A 110 6.29 9.46 8.86
CA THR A 110 5.75 10.80 9.12
C THR A 110 4.27 10.69 9.45
N GLU A 111 3.84 11.34 10.52
CA GLU A 111 2.44 11.39 10.92
C GLU A 111 1.85 12.76 10.60
N PHE A 112 0.61 12.80 10.14
CA PHE A 112 -0.14 14.01 9.82
C PHE A 112 -1.38 14.12 10.72
N ASP A 113 -1.67 15.33 11.19
CA ASP A 113 -2.88 15.62 11.96
C ASP A 113 -4.07 15.81 11.02
N ALA A 114 -5.16 15.12 11.30
CA ALA A 114 -6.42 15.31 10.63
C ALA A 114 -7.44 15.98 11.58
N PRO A 115 -7.98 17.17 11.24
CA PRO A 115 -8.88 17.93 12.12
C PRO A 115 -10.14 17.19 12.60
N GLY A 116 -10.62 16.16 11.88
CA GLY A 116 -11.81 15.39 12.22
C GLY A 116 -11.60 14.23 13.20
N GLY A 117 -10.41 14.09 13.78
CA GLY A 117 -10.09 13.01 14.73
C GLY A 117 -9.64 11.69 14.07
N GLY A 118 -9.62 11.62 12.74
CA GLY A 118 -8.86 10.62 11.99
C GLY A 118 -7.34 10.81 12.14
N SER A 119 -6.55 9.92 11.55
CA SER A 119 -5.10 10.05 11.51
C SER A 119 -4.53 9.54 10.21
N LEU A 120 -3.48 10.18 9.71
CA LEU A 120 -2.76 9.74 8.52
C LEU A 120 -1.28 9.52 8.86
N ALA A 121 -0.73 8.38 8.44
CA ALA A 121 0.69 8.08 8.53
C ALA A 121 1.23 7.62 7.17
N TYR A 122 2.46 8.02 6.87
CA TYR A 122 3.22 7.59 5.70
C TYR A 122 4.49 6.88 6.18
N LEU A 123 4.70 5.64 5.74
CA LEU A 123 5.85 4.77 6.05
C LEU A 123 6.75 4.57 4.84
#